data_AF-A0A832U6W6-F1
#
_entry.id   AF-A0A832U6W6-F1
#
_cell.length_a   1.000
_cell.length_b   1.000
_cell.length_c   1.000
_cell.angle_alpha   90.00
_cell.angle_beta   90.00
_cell.angle_gamma   90.00
#
_symmetry.space_group_name_H-M   'P 1'
#
loop_
_entity.id
_entity.type
_entity.pdbx_description
1 polymer ?
#
loop_
_entity_poly.entity_id
_entity_poly.type
_entity_poly.pdbx_seq_one_letter_code
_entity_poly.pdbx_strand_id
1 'polypeptide(L)'
;MAYKKTTEKYRGKTRTYWITYEVPSRGTEEPVDKAKRFYVSGDLKRTEGPDTFENKMGNKTYGIKVTYENPRKGYTAERNGTTYEVEATKTEVTKIVELPKNAVNIKITDKEPKSAMSVK
;
A
#
# COMPACT_ATOMS: atom_id res chain seq x y z
N MET A 1 18.83 24.37 -3.32
CA MET A 1 18.37 23.02 -2.90
C MET A 1 17.40 22.50 -3.96
N ALA A 2 17.76 21.45 -4.68
CA ALA A 2 16.85 20.85 -5.68
C ALA A 2 15.73 20.08 -4.97
N TYR A 3 14.48 20.32 -5.36
CA TYR A 3 13.31 19.61 -4.83
C TYR A 3 13.43 18.12 -5.17
N LYS A 4 13.72 17.28 -4.17
CA LYS A 4 13.63 15.83 -4.31
C LYS A 4 12.18 15.41 -4.17
N LYS A 5 11.62 14.80 -5.22
CA LYS A 5 10.26 14.24 -5.15
C LYS A 5 10.25 13.17 -4.04
N THR A 6 9.23 13.19 -3.18
CA THR A 6 9.04 12.21 -2.08
C THR A 6 9.07 10.75 -2.56
N THR A 7 8.90 10.53 -3.86
CA THR A 7 8.92 9.23 -4.54
C THR A 7 10.32 8.75 -4.97
N GLU A 8 11.37 9.59 -4.94
CA GLU A 8 12.73 9.20 -5.32
C GLU A 8 13.32 8.10 -4.43
N LYS A 9 12.95 8.04 -3.14
CA LYS A 9 13.37 6.95 -2.23
C LYS A 9 12.82 5.57 -2.63
N TYR A 10 11.87 5.53 -3.57
CA TYR A 10 11.26 4.31 -4.09
C TYR A 10 11.68 4.02 -5.55
N ARG A 11 12.78 4.61 -6.04
CA ARG A 11 13.38 4.30 -7.37
C ARG A 11 13.88 2.85 -7.39
N GLY A 12 12.97 1.94 -7.73
CA GLY A 12 13.14 0.51 -7.89
C GLY A 12 11.79 -0.21 -7.73
N LYS A 13 11.35 -0.92 -8.79
CA LYS A 13 10.22 -1.88 -8.84
C LYS A 13 8.98 -1.55 -7.99
N THR A 14 8.61 -0.28 -7.84
CA THR A 14 7.35 0.07 -7.19
C THR A 14 6.21 -0.42 -8.07
N ARG A 15 5.39 -1.32 -7.53
CA ARG A 15 4.22 -1.85 -8.22
C ARG A 15 2.97 -1.16 -7.71
N THR A 16 2.08 -0.89 -8.65
CA THR A 16 0.77 -0.32 -8.38
C THR A 16 -0.23 -1.45 -8.28
N TYR A 17 -1.04 -1.43 -7.23
CA TYR A 17 -2.17 -2.31 -7.04
C TYR A 17 -3.40 -1.47 -6.74
N TRP A 18 -4.55 -2.08 -6.96
CA TRP A 18 -5.86 -1.49 -6.75
C TRP A 18 -6.68 -2.43 -5.87
N ILE A 19 -7.38 -1.85 -4.92
CA ILE A 19 -8.47 -2.52 -4.20
C ILE A 19 -9.77 -2.02 -4.80
N THR A 20 -10.52 -2.89 -5.45
CA THR A 20 -11.89 -2.61 -5.89
C THR A 20 -12.87 -3.09 -4.84
N TYR A 21 -13.91 -2.32 -4.58
CA TYR A 21 -14.95 -2.66 -3.63
C TYR A 21 -16.23 -1.90 -3.96
N GLU A 22 -17.35 -2.40 -3.47
CA GLU A 22 -18.65 -1.78 -3.60
C GLU A 22 -19.05 -1.14 -2.26
N VAL A 23 -19.70 0.02 -2.32
CA VAL A 23 -20.27 0.67 -1.13
C VAL A 23 -21.76 0.92 -1.35
N PRO A 24 -22.63 0.55 -0.39
CA PRO A 24 -24.03 0.95 -0.42
C PRO A 24 -24.15 2.47 -0.53
N SER A 25 -24.84 2.94 -1.57
CA SER A 25 -25.07 4.36 -1.78
C SER A 25 -26.39 4.78 -1.13
N ARG A 26 -26.37 5.93 -0.44
CA ARG A 26 -27.58 6.48 0.18
C ARG A 26 -28.43 7.12 -0.92
N GLY A 27 -29.56 6.50 -1.24
CA GLY A 27 -30.54 7.05 -2.19
C GLY A 27 -30.47 6.46 -3.61
N THR A 28 -29.66 5.42 -3.85
CA THR A 28 -29.73 4.62 -5.08
C THR A 28 -29.94 3.16 -4.73
N GLU A 29 -30.68 2.43 -5.57
CA GLU A 29 -30.94 1.00 -5.37
C GLU A 29 -29.67 0.16 -5.58
N GLU A 30 -28.71 0.66 -6.37
CA GLU A 30 -27.49 -0.06 -6.71
C GLU A 30 -26.29 0.40 -5.87
N PRO A 31 -25.43 -0.54 -5.42
CA PRO A 31 -24.16 -0.20 -4.79
C PRO A 31 -23.20 0.47 -5.78
N VAL A 32 -22.34 1.35 -5.28
CA VAL A 32 -21.39 2.10 -6.11
C VAL A 32 -20.02 1.44 -6.06
N ASP A 33 -19.51 1.10 -7.24
CA ASP A 33 -18.14 0.63 -7.42
C ASP A 33 -17.12 1.73 -7.07
N LYS A 34 -16.12 1.35 -6.28
CA LYS A 34 -14.99 2.19 -5.89
C LYS A 34 -13.68 1.44 -6.12
N ALA A 35 -12.63 2.22 -6.34
CA ALA A 35 -11.27 1.72 -6.40
C ALA A 35 -10.35 2.57 -5.52
N LYS A 36 -9.47 1.91 -4.78
CA LYS A 36 -8.40 2.57 -4.01
C LYS A 36 -7.05 2.07 -4.50
N ARG A 37 -6.24 2.99 -5.01
CA ARG A 37 -4.87 2.72 -5.45
C ARG A 37 -3.93 2.62 -4.26
N PHE A 38 -3.05 1.63 -4.26
CA PHE A 38 -1.94 1.57 -3.33
C PHE A 38 -0.66 1.12 -4.03
N TYR A 39 0.47 1.56 -3.48
CA TYR A 39 1.80 1.22 -3.97
C TYR A 39 2.50 0.31 -2.99
N VAL A 40 3.26 -0.63 -3.52
CA VAL A 40 4.20 -1.46 -2.78
C VAL A 40 5.57 -1.33 -3.44
N SER A 41 6.61 -1.21 -2.63
CA SER A 41 7.98 -0.99 -3.11
C SER A 41 8.69 -2.28 -3.54
N GLY A 42 7.94 -3.37 -3.75
CA GLY A 42 8.47 -4.67 -4.15
C GLY A 42 7.36 -5.66 -4.48
N ASP A 43 7.49 -6.90 -4.02
CA ASP A 43 6.57 -7.99 -4.35
C ASP A 43 5.50 -8.16 -3.25
N LEU A 44 4.22 -8.12 -3.63
CA LEU A 44 3.11 -8.42 -2.72
C LEU A 44 3.16 -9.92 -2.36
N LYS A 45 3.17 -10.23 -1.07
CA LYS A 45 3.28 -11.61 -0.55
C LYS A 45 1.95 -12.14 -0.04
N ARG A 46 1.25 -11.32 0.75
CA ARG A 46 0.03 -11.74 1.43
C ARG A 46 -0.91 -10.56 1.63
N THR A 47 -2.19 -10.88 1.66
CA THR A 47 -3.27 -9.94 1.96
C THR A 47 -4.20 -10.58 3.00
N GLU A 48 -4.62 -9.82 4.00
CA GLU A 48 -5.49 -10.27 5.10
C GLU A 48 -6.64 -9.28 5.29
N GLY A 49 -7.83 -9.80 5.60
CA GLY A 49 -9.03 -9.00 5.84
C GLY A 49 -10.08 -9.11 4.72
N PRO A 50 -11.09 -8.21 4.73
CA PRO A 50 -11.14 -6.97 5.51
C PRO A 50 -11.34 -7.20 7.01
N ASP A 51 -10.57 -6.50 7.84
CA ASP A 51 -10.71 -6.53 9.30
C ASP A 51 -10.11 -5.25 9.94
N THR A 52 -10.25 -5.12 11.26
CA THR A 52 -9.60 -4.09 12.07
C THR A 52 -8.22 -4.57 12.50
N PHE A 53 -7.18 -3.88 12.01
CA PHE A 53 -5.80 -4.16 12.36
C PHE A 53 -5.22 -3.02 13.21
N GLU A 54 -4.34 -3.35 14.14
CA GLU A 54 -3.57 -2.36 14.87
C GLU A 54 -2.29 -2.00 14.10
N ASN A 55 -2.01 -0.70 13.96
CA ASN A 55 -0.78 -0.23 13.34
C ASN A 55 0.36 -0.10 14.37
N LYS A 56 1.58 0.16 13.91
CA LYS A 56 2.77 0.30 14.78
C LYS A 56 2.68 1.39 15.87
N MET A 57 1.70 2.28 15.78
CA MET A 57 1.45 3.35 16.75
C MET A 57 0.30 3.00 17.72
N GLY A 58 -0.24 1.78 17.66
CA GLY A 58 -1.37 1.34 18.48
C GLY A 58 -2.75 1.76 17.96
N ASN A 59 -2.83 2.43 16.81
CA ASN A 59 -4.12 2.86 16.26
C ASN A 59 -4.79 1.70 15.51
N LYS A 60 -6.09 1.52 15.76
CA LYS A 60 -6.93 0.52 15.08
C LYS A 60 -7.49 1.07 13.77
N THR A 61 -7.24 0.38 12.68
CA THR A 61 -7.63 0.76 11.33
C THR A 61 -8.35 -0.39 10.64
N TYR A 62 -9.57 -0.14 10.15
CA TYR A 62 -10.31 -1.11 9.35
C TYR A 62 -9.85 -1.07 7.90
N GLY A 63 -9.57 -2.24 7.31
CA GLY A 63 -9.15 -2.32 5.92
C GLY A 63 -8.56 -3.67 5.57
N ILE A 64 -7.72 -3.68 4.52
CA ILE A 64 -6.94 -4.85 4.13
C ILE A 64 -5.50 -4.65 4.59
N LYS A 65 -4.97 -5.62 5.33
CA LYS A 65 -3.53 -5.67 5.64
C LYS A 65 -2.81 -6.32 4.47
N VAL A 66 -1.84 -5.60 3.91
CA VAL A 66 -0.99 -6.09 2.81
C VAL A 66 0.44 -6.25 3.33
N THR A 67 1.03 -7.41 3.08
CA THR A 67 2.42 -7.73 3.40
C THR A 67 3.19 -7.83 2.10
N TYR A 68 4.29 -7.10 1.99
CA TYR A 68 5.14 -7.08 0.80
C TYR A 68 6.62 -7.10 1.17
N GLU A 69 7.42 -7.71 0.30
CA GLU A 69 8.86 -7.76 0.44
C GLU A 69 9.48 -6.52 -0.20
N ASN A 70 10.09 -5.67 0.62
CA ASN A 70 10.74 -4.45 0.17
C ASN A 70 12.26 -4.68 -0.01
N PRO A 71 12.81 -4.61 -1.23
CA PRO A 71 14.24 -4.66 -1.45
C PRO A 71 14.90 -3.35 -1.00
N ARG A 72 15.86 -3.45 -0.08
CA ARG A 72 16.70 -2.35 0.38
C ARG A 72 18.07 -2.47 -0.26
N LYS A 73 18.48 -1.45 -1.01
CA LYS A 73 19.84 -1.37 -1.55
C LYS A 73 20.85 -1.23 -0.41
N GLY A 74 22.01 -1.86 -0.59
CA GLY A 74 23.14 -1.62 0.28
C GLY A 74 23.60 -0.17 0.19
N TYR A 75 24.22 0.32 1.26
CA TYR A 75 24.74 1.68 1.34
C TYR A 75 25.86 1.76 2.36
N THR A 76 26.78 2.69 2.15
CA THR A 76 27.80 3.04 3.13
C THR A 76 27.20 3.98 4.18
N ALA A 77 27.39 3.66 5.45
CA ALA A 77 26.90 4.45 6.57
C ALA A 77 28.08 4.90 7.45
N GLU A 78 27.99 6.10 8.00
CA GLU A 78 28.94 6.61 8.98
C GLU A 78 28.23 6.82 10.31
N ARG A 79 28.82 6.32 11.40
CA ARG A 79 28.34 6.56 12.77
C ARG A 79 29.54 6.71 13.69
N ASN A 80 29.59 7.81 14.44
CA ASN A 80 30.67 8.11 15.39
C ASN A 80 32.08 7.98 14.77
N GLY A 81 32.27 8.48 13.54
CA GLY A 81 33.54 8.40 12.81
C GLY A 81 33.92 7.01 12.30
N THR A 82 33.08 6.00 12.50
CA THR A 82 33.26 4.66 11.92
C THR A 82 32.40 4.53 10.67
N THR A 83 33.05 4.23 9.54
CA THR A 83 32.38 3.90 8.28
C THR A 83 32.16 2.39 8.20
N TYR A 84 30.94 1.97 7.85
CA TYR A 84 30.60 0.57 7.65
C TYR A 84 29.70 0.38 6.43
N GLU A 85 29.82 -0.78 5.81
CA GLU A 85 29.00 -1.17 4.65
C GLU A 85 27.76 -1.90 5.13
N VAL A 86 26.59 -1.41 4.69
CA VAL A 86 25.32 -2.10 4.90
C VAL A 86 25.00 -2.85 3.63
N GLU A 87 24.93 -4.17 3.73
CA GLU A 87 24.58 -5.06 2.61
C GLU A 87 23.15 -4.82 2.11
N ALA A 88 22.93 -5.16 0.84
CA ALA A 88 21.58 -5.21 0.29
C ALA A 88 20.76 -6.31 0.98
N THR A 89 19.49 -6.02 1.28
CA THR A 89 18.62 -6.96 1.98
C THR A 89 17.16 -6.83 1.54
N LYS A 90 16.31 -7.76 1.97
CA LYS A 90 14.87 -7.78 1.73
C LYS A 90 14.17 -7.71 3.08
N THR A 91 13.18 -6.85 3.20
CA THR A 91 12.46 -6.66 4.47
C THR A 91 10.96 -6.88 4.31
N GLU A 92 10.41 -7.67 5.23
CA GLU A 92 9.00 -7.82 5.57
C GLU A 92 8.31 -6.48 5.87
N VAL A 93 7.47 -5.91 4.99
CA VAL A 93 6.72 -4.69 5.32
C VAL A 93 5.22 -4.93 5.27
N THR A 94 4.53 -4.55 6.35
CA THR A 94 3.07 -4.55 6.42
C THR A 94 2.52 -3.13 6.24
N LYS A 95 1.46 -3.00 5.46
CA LYS A 95 0.69 -1.77 5.29
C LYS A 95 -0.80 -2.08 5.43
N ILE A 96 -1.56 -1.19 6.06
CA ILE A 96 -3.02 -1.31 6.11
C ILE A 96 -3.58 -0.35 5.07
N VAL A 97 -4.37 -0.86 4.12
CA VAL A 97 -5.12 -0.05 3.16
C VAL A 97 -6.54 0.09 3.68
N GLU A 98 -6.84 1.29 4.18
CA GLU A 98 -8.12 1.56 4.83
C GLU A 98 -9.29 1.40 3.86
N LEU A 99 -10.36 0.77 4.33
CA LEU A 99 -11.61 0.61 3.60
C LEU A 99 -12.80 1.08 4.45
N PRO A 100 -13.93 1.44 3.82
CA PRO A 100 -15.19 1.60 4.53
C PRO A 100 -15.60 0.29 5.23
N LYS A 101 -16.17 0.37 6.44
CA LYS A 101 -16.65 -0.81 7.18
C LYS A 101 -17.80 -1.56 6.48
N ASN A 102 -18.54 -0.86 5.64
CA ASN A 102 -19.64 -1.38 4.83
C ASN A 102 -19.21 -1.73 3.39
N ALA A 103 -17.90 -1.83 3.12
CA ALA A 103 -17.40 -2.25 1.82
C ALA A 103 -17.67 -3.73 1.58
N VAL A 104 -18.19 -4.06 0.40
CA VAL A 104 -18.45 -5.44 -0.03
C VAL A 104 -17.74 -5.73 -1.35
N ASN A 105 -17.73 -7.00 -1.78
CA ASN A 105 -17.12 -7.44 -3.04
C ASN A 105 -15.67 -6.97 -3.25
N ILE A 106 -14.88 -7.01 -2.16
CA ILE A 106 -13.50 -6.52 -2.13
C ILE A 106 -12.59 -7.45 -2.94
N LYS A 107 -11.85 -6.87 -3.91
CA LYS A 107 -10.88 -7.58 -4.74
C LYS A 107 -9.60 -6.76 -4.88
N ILE A 108 -8.48 -7.45 -5.07
CA ILE A 108 -7.17 -6.83 -5.31
C ILE A 108 -6.72 -7.18 -6.72
N THR A 109 -6.27 -6.18 -7.46
CA THR A 109 -5.80 -6.32 -8.85
C THR A 109 -4.58 -5.44 -9.09
N ASP A 110 -3.67 -5.90 -9.94
CA ASP A 110 -2.52 -5.16 -10.46
C ASP A 110 -2.88 -4.35 -11.73
N LYS A 111 -4.01 -4.67 -12.36
CA LYS A 111 -4.58 -3.92 -13.48
C LYS A 111 -5.48 -2.79 -13.00
N GLU A 112 -5.42 -1.65 -13.69
CA GLU A 112 -6.29 -0.51 -13.42
C GLU A 112 -7.77 -0.86 -13.70
N PRO A 113 -8.66 -0.78 -12.70
CA PRO A 113 -10.07 -1.13 -12.86
C PRO A 113 -10.87 0.02 -13.47
N LYS A 114 -11.99 -0.29 -14.14
CA LYS A 114 -12.89 0.73 -14.70
C LYS A 114 -13.42 1.71 -13.63
N SER A 115 -13.64 1.23 -12.41
CA SER A 115 -14.06 2.06 -11.27
C SER A 115 -13.03 3.11 -10.84
N ALA A 116 -11.76 2.98 -11.26
CA ALA A 116 -10.74 4.01 -11.10
C ALA A 116 -10.85 5.15 -12.12
N MET A 117 -11.52 4.93 -13.26
CA MET A 117 -11.69 5.93 -14.32
C MET A 117 -12.84 6.91 -14.05
N SER A 118 -13.55 6.79 -12.92
CA SER A 118 -14.68 7.65 -12.59
C SER A 118 -14.19 9.02 -12.07
N VAL A 119 -13.58 9.79 -12.96
CA VAL A 119 -13.54 11.25 -12.90
C VAL A 119 -14.61 11.72 -13.87
N LYS A 120 -15.75 12.15 -13.34
CA LYS A 120 -16.75 12.90 -14.07
C LYS A 120 -16.71 14.34 -13.59
#